data_AF-A0A3B9WPL3-F1
#
_entry.id   AF-A0A3B9WPL3-F1
#
_cell.length_a   1.000
_cell.length_b   1.000
_cell.length_c   1.000
_cell.angle_alpha   90.00
_cell.angle_beta   90.00
_cell.angle_gamma   90.00
#
_symmetry.space_group_name_H-M   'P 1'
#
loop_
_entity.id
_entity.type
_entity.pdbx_description
1 polymer ?
#
loop_
_entity_poly.entity_id
_entity_poly.type
_entity_poly.pdbx_seq_one_letter_code
_entity_poly.pdbx_strand_id
1 'polypeptide(L)'
;MRMPVSIASRKGVSALTHEVAGYRVVLTSLGRAVAVVDTAERIDEDLRKVREAARLVVESMAETAKGRSTTLNLEEVCTRLGISIADVHARAQQLQDA
;
A
#
# COMPACT_ATOMS: atom_id res chain seq x y z
N MET A 1 2.00 -23.23 -11.51
CA MET A 1 1.34 -24.55 -11.72
C MET A 1 0.38 -24.86 -10.58
N ARG A 2 -0.69 -25.63 -10.77
CA ARG A 2 -1.57 -26.11 -9.69
C ARG A 2 -1.35 -27.61 -9.47
N MET A 3 -1.20 -28.04 -8.21
CA MET A 3 -0.95 -29.45 -7.87
C MET A 3 -1.82 -29.87 -6.67
N PRO A 4 -2.57 -30.98 -6.74
CA PRO A 4 -3.26 -31.52 -5.58
C PRO A 4 -2.28 -31.90 -4.46
N VAL A 5 -2.63 -31.63 -3.20
CA VAL A 5 -1.79 -31.96 -2.04
C VAL A 5 -1.45 -33.46 -2.01
N SER A 6 -2.39 -34.34 -2.35
CA SER A 6 -2.15 -35.80 -2.43
C SER A 6 -1.11 -36.22 -3.48
N ILE A 7 -0.92 -35.41 -4.53
CA ILE A 7 0.13 -35.63 -5.53
C ILE A 7 1.47 -35.11 -4.99
N ALA A 8 1.47 -33.92 -4.39
CA ALA A 8 2.67 -33.34 -3.78
C ALA A 8 3.25 -34.24 -2.69
N SER A 9 2.39 -34.76 -1.80
CA SER A 9 2.79 -35.68 -0.73
C SER A 9 3.40 -36.98 -1.27
N ARG A 10 2.86 -37.53 -2.37
CA ARG A 10 3.40 -38.74 -3.00
C ARG A 10 4.73 -38.52 -3.71
N LYS A 11 4.93 -37.35 -4.32
CA LYS A 11 6.18 -36.96 -4.97
C LYS A 11 7.31 -36.70 -3.97
N GLY A 12 6.95 -36.29 -2.75
CA GLY A 12 7.91 -35.95 -1.71
C GLY A 12 8.50 -34.55 -1.89
N VAL A 13 9.12 -34.05 -0.81
CA VAL A 13 9.62 -32.66 -0.74
C VAL A 13 10.73 -32.40 -1.75
N SER A 14 11.64 -33.35 -1.99
CA SER A 14 12.77 -33.18 -2.93
C SER A 14 12.34 -32.99 -4.38
N ALA A 15 11.27 -33.64 -4.81
CA ALA A 15 10.72 -33.43 -6.15
C ALA A 15 10.00 -32.08 -6.26
N LEU A 16 9.31 -31.68 -5.19
CA LEU A 16 8.63 -30.38 -5.12
C LEU A 16 9.64 -29.23 -5.14
N THR A 17 10.76 -29.33 -4.43
CA THR A 17 11.83 -28.31 -4.45
C THR A 17 12.44 -28.15 -5.84
N HIS A 18 12.61 -29.24 -6.59
CA HIS A 18 13.09 -29.17 -7.97
C HIS A 18 12.08 -28.50 -8.91
N GLU A 19 10.79 -28.84 -8.81
CA GLU A 19 9.74 -28.20 -9.63
C GLU A 19 9.62 -26.71 -9.33
N VAL A 20 9.70 -26.32 -8.05
CA VAL A 20 9.61 -24.90 -7.70
C VAL A 20 10.83 -24.10 -8.13
N ALA A 21 11.95 -24.68 -8.52
CA ALA A 21 13.05 -23.90 -9.09
C ALA A 21 12.61 -23.17 -10.38
N GLY A 22 11.85 -23.87 -11.24
CA GLY A 22 11.37 -23.33 -12.51
C GLY A 22 10.15 -22.41 -12.38
N TYR A 23 9.21 -22.72 -11.48
CA TYR A 23 7.97 -21.95 -11.35
C TYR A 23 7.28 -22.15 -10.00
N ARG A 24 6.50 -21.16 -9.57
CA ARG A 24 5.65 -21.24 -8.38
C ARG A 24 4.58 -22.35 -8.49
N VAL A 25 4.44 -23.15 -7.44
CA VAL A 25 3.45 -24.23 -7.33
C VAL A 25 2.35 -23.84 -6.35
N VAL A 26 1.10 -23.92 -6.78
CA VAL A 26 -0.08 -23.72 -5.93
C VAL A 26 -0.63 -25.08 -5.54
N LEU A 27 -0.55 -25.41 -4.25
CA LEU A 27 -1.12 -26.62 -3.71
C LEU A 27 -2.64 -26.49 -3.60
N THR A 28 -3.35 -27.55 -3.98
CA THR A 28 -4.80 -27.58 -3.97
C THR A 28 -5.38 -28.74 -3.16
N SER A 29 -6.49 -28.48 -2.49
CA SER A 29 -7.33 -29.49 -1.85
C SER A 29 -8.74 -29.37 -2.42
N LEU A 30 -9.30 -30.47 -2.95
CA LEU A 30 -10.61 -30.49 -3.60
C LEU A 30 -10.79 -29.34 -4.64
N GLY A 31 -9.74 -29.07 -5.42
CA GLY A 31 -9.68 -28.00 -6.43
C GLY A 31 -9.39 -26.59 -5.90
N ARG A 32 -9.54 -26.35 -4.59
CA ARG A 32 -9.30 -25.04 -3.95
C ARG A 32 -7.83 -24.85 -3.64
N ALA A 33 -7.31 -23.64 -3.83
CA ALA A 33 -5.94 -23.32 -3.43
C ALA A 33 -5.84 -23.28 -1.91
N VAL A 34 -4.82 -23.94 -1.34
CA VAL A 34 -4.60 -24.02 0.10
C VAL A 34 -3.22 -23.55 0.53
N ALA A 35 -2.23 -23.62 -0.37
CA ALA A 35 -0.89 -23.10 -0.13
C ALA A 35 -0.20 -22.75 -1.44
N VAL A 36 0.85 -21.94 -1.34
CA VAL A 36 1.74 -21.59 -2.44
C VAL A 36 3.15 -21.94 -2.00
N VAL A 37 3.87 -22.66 -2.86
CA VAL A 37 5.25 -23.09 -2.65
C VAL A 37 6.11 -22.45 -3.73
N ASP A 38 7.21 -21.86 -3.30
CA ASP A 38 8.17 -21.17 -4.16
C ASP A 38 9.57 -21.32 -3.54
N THR A 39 10.59 -20.82 -4.24
CA THR A 39 11.95 -20.75 -3.69
C THR A 39 12.06 -19.64 -2.66
N ALA A 40 12.94 -19.81 -1.68
CA ALA A 40 13.19 -18.81 -0.65
C ALA A 40 13.64 -17.48 -1.27
N GLU A 41 14.54 -17.56 -2.26
CA GLU A 41 15.11 -16.39 -2.94
C GLU A 41 14.03 -15.55 -3.64
N ARG A 42 13.05 -16.18 -4.28
CA ARG A 42 11.95 -15.44 -4.92
C ARG A 42 11.00 -14.84 -3.88
N ILE A 43 10.74 -15.52 -2.78
CA ILE A 43 9.91 -14.98 -1.70
C ILE A 43 10.60 -13.76 -1.06
N ASP A 44 11.90 -13.86 -0.78
CA ASP A 44 12.68 -12.77 -0.20
C ASP A 44 12.74 -11.56 -1.15
N GLU A 45 12.93 -11.81 -2.44
CA GLU A 45 12.94 -10.77 -3.47
C GLU A 45 11.56 -10.10 -3.63
N ASP A 46 10.47 -10.88 -3.63
CA ASP A 46 9.11 -10.34 -3.64
C ASP A 46 8.85 -9.48 -2.40
N LEU A 47 9.28 -9.92 -1.21
CA LEU A 47 9.18 -9.16 0.03
C LEU A 47 9.97 -7.86 -0.02
N ARG A 48 11.20 -7.90 -0.56
CA ARG A 48 12.05 -6.73 -0.74
C ARG A 48 11.36 -5.69 -1.62
N LYS A 49 10.81 -6.10 -2.76
CA LYS A 49 10.07 -5.22 -3.69
C LYS A 49 8.83 -4.60 -3.03
N VAL A 50 8.06 -5.38 -2.28
CA VAL A 50 6.86 -4.86 -1.59
C VAL A 50 7.24 -3.81 -0.54
N ARG A 51 8.31 -4.06 0.24
CA ARG A 51 8.80 -3.08 1.23
C ARG A 51 9.29 -1.80 0.57
N GLU A 52 10.02 -1.91 -0.53
CA GLU A 52 10.50 -0.76 -1.29
C GLU A 52 9.35 0.07 -1.87
N ALA A 53 8.36 -0.59 -2.47
CA ALA A 53 7.17 0.08 -2.98
C ALA A 53 6.38 0.78 -1.86
N ALA A 54 6.18 0.11 -0.72
CA ALA A 54 5.51 0.70 0.43
C ALA A 54 6.25 1.95 0.95
N ARG A 55 7.59 1.89 1.03
CA ARG A 55 8.43 3.04 1.41
C ARG A 55 8.23 4.20 0.45
N LEU A 56 8.27 3.95 -0.86
CA LEU A 56 8.08 4.97 -1.89
C LEU A 56 6.69 5.63 -1.83
N VAL A 57 5.64 4.85 -1.54
CA VAL A 57 4.28 5.39 -1.35
C VAL A 57 4.24 6.31 -0.14
N VAL A 58 4.80 5.90 1.00
CA VAL A 58 4.83 6.72 2.21
C VAL A 58 5.62 8.01 1.98
N GLU A 59 6.79 7.91 1.34
CA GLU A 59 7.63 9.06 1.02
C GLU A 59 6.92 10.04 0.06
N SER A 60 6.28 9.53 -0.99
CA SER A 60 5.48 10.33 -1.92
C SER A 60 4.31 11.05 -1.23
N MET A 61 3.61 10.37 -0.32
CA MET A 61 2.53 10.97 0.46
C MET A 61 3.05 12.01 1.45
N ALA A 62 4.22 11.78 2.06
CA ALA A 62 4.85 12.73 2.95
C ALA A 62 5.28 14.01 2.21
N GLU A 63 5.90 13.89 1.03
CA GLU A 63 6.23 15.05 0.19
C GLU A 63 4.98 15.77 -0.30
N THR A 64 3.91 15.03 -0.65
CA THR A 64 2.62 15.63 -1.00
C THR A 64 2.01 16.40 0.19
N ALA A 65 2.10 15.86 1.41
CA ALA A 65 1.61 16.51 2.61
C ALA A 65 2.44 17.76 2.96
N LYS A 66 3.76 17.69 2.82
CA LYS A 66 4.68 18.82 2.98
C LYS A 66 4.38 19.94 1.98
N GLY A 67 4.12 19.58 0.72
CA GLY A 67 3.68 20.53 -0.31
C GLY A 67 2.27 21.10 -0.09
N ARG A 68 1.40 20.39 0.64
CA ARG A 68 0.06 20.88 1.06
C ARG A 68 0.11 21.71 2.34
N SER A 69 1.16 21.57 3.15
CA SER A 69 1.43 22.39 4.32
C SER A 69 2.08 23.72 3.92
N THR A 70 1.54 24.40 2.91
CA THR A 70 1.70 25.84 2.85
C THR A 70 0.81 26.41 3.96
N THR A 71 1.41 27.02 4.97
CA THR A 71 0.68 27.96 5.82
C THR A 71 0.15 29.06 4.91
N LEU A 72 -1.10 28.92 4.50
CA LEU A 72 -1.78 29.95 3.74
C LEU A 72 -2.14 31.06 4.72
N ASN A 73 -1.83 32.31 4.36
CA ASN A 73 -2.33 33.43 5.12
C ASN A 73 -3.85 33.57 4.92
N LEU A 74 -4.51 34.34 5.78
CA LEU A 74 -5.97 34.49 5.75
C LEU A 74 -6.49 34.99 4.39
N GLU A 75 -5.75 35.90 3.74
CA GLU A 75 -6.08 36.45 2.42
C GLU A 75 -6.08 35.38 1.32
N GLU A 76 -5.07 34.51 1.31
CA GLU A 76 -4.96 33.40 0.34
C GLU A 76 -6.10 32.40 0.51
N VAL A 77 -6.51 32.10 1.74
CA VAL A 77 -7.65 31.21 2.02
C VAL A 77 -8.96 31.84 1.58
N CYS A 78 -9.20 33.11 1.94
CA CYS A 78 -10.39 33.86 1.53
C CYS A 78 -10.51 33.94 0.01
N THR A 79 -9.41 34.26 -0.69
CA THR A 79 -9.36 34.34 -2.15
C THR A 79 -9.66 32.99 -2.81
N ARG A 80 -9.09 31.90 -2.29
CA ARG A 80 -9.27 30.56 -2.85
C ARG A 80 -10.69 30.02 -2.67
N LEU A 81 -11.36 30.39 -1.58
CA LEU A 81 -12.73 29.96 -1.27
C LEU A 81 -13.80 30.91 -1.79
N GLY A 82 -13.41 32.06 -2.38
CA GLY A 82 -14.36 33.09 -2.85
C GLY A 82 -15.08 33.82 -1.71
N ILE A 83 -14.44 33.92 -0.54
CA ILE A 83 -15.00 34.52 0.67
C ILE A 83 -14.39 35.92 0.87
N SER A 84 -15.21 36.89 1.25
CA SER A 84 -14.74 38.24 1.61
C SER A 84 -13.98 38.23 2.93
N ILE A 85 -12.76 38.74 2.94
CA ILE A 85 -11.95 38.84 4.17
C ILE A 85 -12.55 39.79 5.19
N ALA A 86 -13.23 40.85 4.73
CA ALA A 86 -13.90 41.81 5.59
C ALA A 86 -15.03 41.15 6.39
N ASP A 87 -15.77 40.23 5.77
CA ASP A 87 -16.88 39.53 6.41
C ASP A 87 -16.37 38.55 7.48
N VAL A 88 -15.22 37.91 7.22
CA VAL A 88 -14.56 37.02 8.19
C VAL A 88 -14.08 37.80 9.41
N HIS A 89 -13.45 38.96 9.22
CA HIS A 89 -13.04 39.82 10.33
C HIS A 89 -14.23 40.35 11.13
N ALA A 90 -15.29 40.81 10.45
CA ALA A 90 -16.50 41.28 11.12
C ALA A 90 -17.17 40.18 11.96
N ARG A 91 -17.20 38.94 11.46
CA ARG A 91 -17.74 37.79 12.18
C ARG A 91 -16.88 37.40 13.39
N ALA A 92 -15.56 37.46 13.25
CA ALA A 92 -14.63 37.18 14.35
C ALA A 92 -14.79 38.21 15.48
N GLN A 93 -14.95 39.49 15.14
CA GLN A 93 -15.19 40.56 16.10
C GLN A 93 -16.51 40.34 16.86
N GLN A 94 -17.58 39.99 16.16
CA GLN A 94 -18.89 39.67 16.78
C GLN A 94 -18.83 38.48 17.76
N LEU A 95 -17.93 37.52 17.53
CA LEU A 95 -17.74 36.37 18.43
C LEU A 95 -16.82 36.68 19.61
N GLN A 96 -15.96 37.69 19.52
CA GLN A 96 -15.14 38.17 20.64
C GLN A 96 -15.91 39.10 21.57
N ASP A 97 -16.87 39.83 21.03
CA ASP A 97 -17.71 40.78 21.77
C ASP A 97 -18.97 40.12 22.40
N ALA A 98 -19.14 38.80 22.22
CA ALA A 98 -20.25 37.98 22.74
C ALA A 98 -19.80 37.09 23.92
#